data_AF-A0A2Z3HCK6-F1
#
_entry.id   AF-A0A2Z3HCK6-F1
#
_cell.length_a   1.000
_cell.length_b   1.000
_cell.length_c   1.000
_cell.angle_alpha   90.00
_cell.angle_beta   90.00
_cell.angle_gamma   90.00
#
_symmetry.space_group_name_H-M   'P 1'
#
loop_
_entity.id
_entity.type
_entity.pdbx_description
1 polymer ?
#
loop_
_entity_poly.entity_id
_entity_poly.type
_entity_poly.pdbx_seq_one_letter_code
_entity_poly.pdbx_strand_id
1 'polypeptide(L)'
;MAEPTQINLSRALKLKNRVVHRLSQFDTQIATYNSVIEDNQEYDVRQLYKARMALAEQLVKLKVAINAANQPIQGLIFELAECKALVAMLGKVNTRHGPSVEGFTGARTNYVAQFRKPDIDAEVRRVEREIDRLQDELDRFNHRTLIAVEASLLADSDPPPDAIR
;
A
#
# COMPACT_ATOMS: atom_id res chain seq x y z
N MET A 1 -10.85 -8.15 28.83
CA MET A 1 -10.20 -7.18 27.92
C MET A 1 -8.95 -7.88 27.40
N ALA A 2 -8.79 -8.04 26.08
CA ALA A 2 -7.62 -8.73 25.54
C ALA A 2 -6.36 -7.90 25.80
N GLU A 3 -5.30 -8.51 26.33
CA GLU A 3 -4.07 -7.78 26.63
C GLU A 3 -3.36 -7.33 25.34
N PRO A 4 -2.84 -6.09 25.31
CA PRO A 4 -2.09 -5.61 24.16
C PRO A 4 -0.78 -6.40 24.02
N THR A 5 -0.52 -6.93 22.82
CA THR A 5 0.73 -7.62 22.48
C THR A 5 1.67 -6.65 21.76
N GLN A 6 2.97 -6.72 22.07
CA GLN A 6 3.97 -5.93 21.37
C GLN A 6 4.48 -6.65 20.12
N ILE A 7 4.46 -5.95 18.98
CA ILE A 7 5.05 -6.40 17.73
C ILE A 7 5.87 -5.28 17.11
N ASN A 8 6.83 -5.61 16.24
CA ASN A 8 7.52 -4.58 15.48
C ASN A 8 6.59 -3.93 14.44
N LEU A 9 6.92 -2.71 14.07
CA LEU A 9 6.16 -1.90 13.10
C LEU A 9 6.10 -2.58 11.73
N SER A 10 7.15 -3.29 11.30
CA SER A 10 7.11 -4.06 10.05
C SER A 10 6.06 -5.17 10.06
N ARG A 11 5.89 -5.89 11.17
CA ARG A 11 4.82 -6.89 11.36
C ARG A 11 3.46 -6.22 11.44
N ALA A 12 3.36 -5.06 12.09
CA ALA A 12 2.11 -4.30 12.15
C ALA A 12 1.64 -3.81 10.77
N LEU A 13 2.56 -3.36 9.92
CA LEU A 13 2.26 -2.96 8.54
C LEU A 13 1.74 -4.17 7.72
N LYS A 14 2.36 -5.34 7.87
CA LYS A 14 1.88 -6.59 7.27
C LYS A 14 0.50 -6.98 7.79
N LEU A 15 0.28 -6.86 9.09
CA LEU A 15 -1.00 -7.15 9.74
C LEU A 15 -2.11 -6.23 9.23
N LYS A 16 -1.84 -4.93 9.09
CA LYS A 16 -2.77 -3.95 8.50
C LYS A 16 -3.21 -4.39 7.11
N ASN A 17 -2.27 -4.80 6.25
CA ASN A 17 -2.58 -5.25 4.89
C ASN A 17 -3.44 -6.53 4.89
N ARG A 18 -3.15 -7.47 5.81
CA ARG A 18 -3.97 -8.68 5.99
C ARG A 18 -5.40 -8.34 6.42
N VAL A 19 -5.56 -7.47 7.40
CA VAL A 19 -6.87 -7.03 7.89
C VAL A 19 -7.67 -6.32 6.80
N VAL A 20 -7.02 -5.47 5.99
CA VAL A 20 -7.66 -4.82 4.83
C VAL A 20 -8.11 -5.85 3.79
N HIS A 21 -7.27 -6.83 3.47
CA HIS A 21 -7.65 -7.90 2.55
C HIS A 21 -8.83 -8.72 3.09
N ARG A 22 -8.83 -9.02 4.39
CA ARG A 22 -9.91 -9.76 5.05
C ARG A 22 -11.23 -9.01 5.04
N LEU A 23 -11.21 -7.70 5.27
CA LEU A 23 -12.40 -6.85 5.10
C LEU A 23 -12.94 -6.92 3.67
N SER A 24 -12.06 -6.88 2.66
CA SER A 24 -12.46 -7.04 1.26
C SER A 24 -13.10 -8.40 0.99
N GLN A 25 -12.62 -9.48 1.63
CA GLN A 25 -13.25 -10.80 1.51
C GLN A 25 -14.64 -10.82 2.13
N PHE A 26 -14.82 -10.24 3.33
CA PHE A 26 -16.15 -10.10 3.92
C PHE A 26 -17.08 -9.26 3.05
N ASP A 27 -16.60 -8.16 2.46
CA ASP A 27 -17.38 -7.34 1.53
C ASP A 27 -17.86 -8.15 0.33
N THR A 28 -16.97 -8.95 -0.28
CA THR A 28 -17.34 -9.84 -1.38
C THR A 28 -18.35 -10.91 -0.94
N GLN A 29 -18.09 -11.61 0.16
CA GLN A 29 -19.00 -12.67 0.65
C GLN A 29 -20.38 -12.11 0.99
N ILE A 30 -20.46 -10.97 1.69
CA ILE A 30 -21.72 -10.32 2.02
C ILE A 30 -22.46 -9.93 0.73
N ALA A 31 -21.78 -9.31 -0.23
CA ALA A 31 -22.39 -8.89 -1.49
C ALA A 31 -22.90 -10.08 -2.32
N THR A 32 -22.13 -11.18 -2.38
CA THR A 32 -22.46 -12.37 -3.17
C THR A 32 -23.58 -13.20 -2.52
N TYR A 33 -23.55 -13.40 -1.20
CA TYR A 33 -24.43 -14.37 -0.52
C TYR A 33 -25.66 -13.73 0.15
N ASN A 34 -25.83 -12.41 0.11
CA ASN A 34 -27.01 -11.74 0.70
C ASN A 34 -28.33 -12.14 0.03
N SER A 35 -28.29 -12.53 -1.24
CA SER A 35 -29.46 -13.04 -1.96
C SER A 35 -29.04 -14.20 -2.86
N VAL A 36 -29.43 -15.41 -2.47
CA VAL A 36 -29.16 -16.66 -3.16
C VAL A 36 -30.43 -17.50 -3.19
N ILE A 37 -30.48 -18.47 -4.10
CA ILE A 37 -31.53 -19.48 -4.12
C ILE A 37 -31.46 -20.28 -2.81
N GLU A 38 -32.60 -20.67 -2.25
CA GLU A 38 -32.72 -21.27 -0.91
C GLU A 38 -31.73 -22.42 -0.65
N ASP A 39 -31.53 -23.31 -1.64
CA ASP A 39 -30.62 -24.44 -1.55
C ASP A 39 -29.12 -24.08 -1.62
N ASN A 40 -28.78 -22.82 -1.87
CA ASN A 40 -27.39 -22.34 -2.03
C ASN A 40 -26.97 -21.37 -0.92
N GLN A 41 -27.63 -21.44 0.25
CA GLN A 41 -27.33 -20.57 1.39
C GLN A 41 -26.11 -21.08 2.18
N GLU A 42 -24.90 -20.78 1.67
CA GLU A 42 -23.62 -21.22 2.26
C GLU A 42 -23.17 -20.41 3.49
N TYR A 43 -23.63 -19.16 3.63
CA TYR A 43 -23.16 -18.25 4.68
C TYR A 43 -24.29 -17.58 5.46
N ASP A 44 -24.05 -17.35 6.76
CA ASP A 44 -24.84 -16.39 7.54
C ASP A 44 -24.29 -14.97 7.33
N VAL A 45 -24.89 -14.27 6.36
CA VAL A 45 -24.51 -12.90 5.98
C VAL A 45 -24.64 -11.91 7.12
N ARG A 46 -25.58 -12.11 8.06
CA ARG A 46 -25.73 -11.21 9.22
C ARG A 46 -24.58 -11.36 10.18
N GLN A 47 -24.10 -12.59 10.38
CA GLN A 47 -22.91 -12.86 11.19
C GLN A 47 -21.64 -12.34 10.50
N LEU A 48 -21.49 -12.54 9.19
CA LEU A 48 -20.38 -11.97 8.43
C LEU A 48 -20.33 -10.45 8.55
N TYR A 49 -21.49 -9.77 8.47
CA TYR A 49 -21.56 -8.33 8.64
C TYR A 49 -21.14 -7.87 10.05
N LYS A 50 -21.56 -8.58 11.10
CA LYS A 50 -21.11 -8.30 12.48
C LYS A 50 -19.59 -8.48 12.63
N ALA A 51 -19.04 -9.58 12.10
CA ALA A 51 -17.60 -9.85 12.13
C ALA A 51 -16.82 -8.76 11.38
N ARG A 52 -17.31 -8.33 10.22
CA ARG A 52 -16.76 -7.21 9.45
C ARG A 52 -16.74 -5.91 10.25
N MET A 53 -17.82 -5.58 10.96
CA MET A 53 -17.89 -4.37 11.81
C MET A 53 -16.85 -4.40 12.93
N ALA A 54 -16.73 -5.52 13.65
CA ALA A 54 -15.72 -5.68 14.69
C ALA A 54 -14.29 -5.56 14.13
N LEU A 55 -14.01 -6.18 12.97
CA LEU A 55 -12.70 -6.11 12.33
C LEU A 55 -12.37 -4.69 11.84
N ALA A 56 -13.37 -3.93 11.37
CA ALA A 56 -13.18 -2.54 10.96
C ALA A 56 -12.80 -1.63 12.15
N GLU A 57 -13.39 -1.84 13.32
CA GLU A 57 -13.02 -1.12 14.54
C GLU A 57 -11.57 -1.42 14.94
N GLN A 58 -11.17 -2.69 14.90
CA GLN A 58 -9.80 -3.10 15.18
C GLN A 58 -8.80 -2.50 14.18
N LEU A 59 -9.17 -2.41 12.90
CA LEU A 59 -8.35 -1.74 11.88
C LEU A 59 -8.14 -0.26 12.19
N VAL A 60 -9.15 0.45 12.69
CA VAL A 60 -9.01 1.86 13.09
C VAL A 60 -7.98 2.00 14.19
N LYS A 61 -8.07 1.18 15.25
CA LYS A 61 -7.10 1.20 16.36
C LYS A 61 -5.67 0.91 15.87
N LEU A 62 -5.51 -0.08 14.99
CA LEU A 62 -4.22 -0.42 14.38
C LEU A 62 -3.65 0.76 13.55
N LYS A 63 -4.49 1.45 12.77
CA LYS A 63 -4.07 2.65 12.00
C LYS A 63 -3.58 3.77 12.91
N VAL A 64 -4.27 4.02 14.02
CA VAL A 64 -3.87 5.03 15.01
C VAL A 64 -2.51 4.68 15.60
N ALA A 65 -2.32 3.42 16.04
CA ALA A 65 -1.05 2.97 16.62
C ALA A 65 0.12 3.08 15.63
N ILE A 66 -0.08 2.65 14.37
CA ILE A 66 0.93 2.79 13.30
C ILE A 66 1.23 4.27 13.05
N ASN A 67 0.22 5.13 12.97
CA ASN A 67 0.43 6.55 12.70
C ASN A 67 1.22 7.25 13.81
N ALA A 68 0.94 6.91 15.08
CA ALA A 68 1.70 7.39 16.23
C ALA A 68 3.16 6.92 16.17
N ALA A 69 3.40 5.65 15.84
CA ALA A 69 4.75 5.09 15.71
C ALA A 69 5.54 5.68 14.54
N ASN A 70 4.86 6.15 13.49
CA ASN A 70 5.49 6.76 12.32
C ASN A 70 5.88 8.23 12.53
N GLN A 71 5.38 8.91 13.58
CA GLN A 71 5.65 10.35 13.79
C GLN A 71 7.14 10.72 13.72
N PRO A 72 8.08 9.96 14.34
CA PRO A 72 9.50 10.31 14.32
C PRO A 72 10.16 10.23 12.94
N ILE A 73 9.59 9.45 12.00
CA ILE A 73 10.14 9.22 10.65
C ILE A 73 9.22 9.75 9.56
N GLN A 74 8.21 10.54 9.91
CA GLN A 74 7.20 10.99 8.96
C GLN A 74 7.80 11.82 7.82
N GLY A 75 8.84 12.62 8.12
CA GLY A 75 9.62 13.34 7.11
C GLY A 75 10.24 12.41 6.07
N LEU A 76 10.92 11.34 6.51
CA LEU A 76 11.55 10.35 5.63
C LEU A 76 10.52 9.64 4.73
N ILE A 77 9.31 9.39 5.25
CA ILE A 77 8.22 8.80 4.46
C ILE A 77 7.79 9.76 3.33
N PHE A 78 7.67 11.05 3.63
CA PHE A 78 7.32 12.05 2.62
C PHE A 78 8.45 12.29 1.62
N GLU A 79 9.70 12.35 2.07
CA GLU A 79 10.87 12.46 1.20
C GLU A 79 10.95 11.29 0.21
N LEU A 80 10.69 10.07 0.67
CA LEU A 80 10.62 8.89 -0.19
C LEU A 80 9.50 9.01 -1.23
N ALA A 81 8.34 9.54 -0.85
CA ALA A 81 7.22 9.75 -1.76
C ALA A 81 7.57 10.79 -2.84
N GLU A 82 8.20 11.91 -2.46
CA GLU A 82 8.63 12.95 -3.39
C GLU A 82 9.73 12.45 -4.34
N CYS A 83 10.68 11.65 -3.86
CA CYS A 83 11.69 11.04 -4.73
C CYS A 83 11.05 10.13 -5.78
N LYS A 84 10.07 9.30 -5.39
CA LYS A 84 9.33 8.44 -6.33
C LYS A 84 8.51 9.26 -7.34
N ALA A 85 7.88 10.34 -6.88
CA ALA A 85 7.16 11.26 -7.76
C ALA A 85 8.09 11.93 -8.78
N LEU A 86 9.29 12.33 -8.35
CA LEU A 86 10.31 12.91 -9.21
C LEU A 86 10.78 11.90 -10.28
N VAL A 87 11.10 10.66 -9.91
CA VAL A 87 11.46 9.61 -10.88
C VAL A 87 10.33 9.38 -11.90
N ALA A 88 9.08 9.30 -11.43
CA ALA A 88 7.92 9.16 -12.31
C ALA A 88 7.73 10.37 -13.26
N MET A 89 8.06 11.59 -12.81
CA MET A 89 8.04 12.79 -13.64
C MET A 89 9.17 12.78 -14.67
N LEU A 90 10.40 12.46 -14.25
CA LEU A 90 11.57 12.37 -15.12
C LEU A 90 11.36 11.34 -16.24
N GLY A 91 10.71 10.21 -15.94
CA GLY A 91 10.34 9.20 -16.94
C GLY A 91 9.38 9.70 -18.02
N LYS A 92 8.69 10.83 -17.81
CA LYS A 92 7.78 11.46 -18.78
C LYS A 92 8.46 12.57 -19.60
N VAL A 93 9.69 12.96 -19.28
CA VAL A 93 10.40 14.04 -19.99
C VAL A 93 10.74 13.60 -21.41
N ASN A 94 10.30 14.37 -22.41
CA ASN A 94 10.67 14.13 -23.80
C ASN A 94 12.13 14.53 -24.03
N THR A 95 12.93 13.56 -24.49
CA THR A 95 14.37 13.70 -24.69
C THR A 95 14.78 13.66 -26.17
N ARG A 96 13.80 13.76 -27.10
CA ARG A 96 14.05 13.77 -28.55
C ARG A 96 14.93 14.97 -28.90
N HIS A 97 16.08 14.71 -29.52
CA HIS A 97 17.05 15.71 -29.92
C HIS A 97 17.59 15.36 -31.29
N GLY A 98 17.74 16.38 -32.14
CA GLY A 98 18.23 16.24 -33.50
C GLY A 98 17.14 16.03 -34.56
N PRO A 99 17.57 15.81 -35.81
CA PRO A 99 16.67 15.70 -36.95
C PRO A 99 15.80 14.46 -36.84
N SER A 100 14.53 14.60 -37.15
CA SER A 100 13.58 13.49 -37.13
C SER A 100 12.50 13.68 -38.18
N VAL A 101 12.07 12.58 -38.79
CA VAL A 101 11.06 12.60 -39.85
C VAL A 101 9.71 12.36 -39.20
N GLU A 102 8.76 13.27 -39.44
CA GLU A 102 7.39 13.15 -38.93
C GLU A 102 6.38 12.88 -40.05
N GLY A 103 5.40 12.02 -39.72
CA GLY A 103 4.26 11.72 -40.58
C GLY A 103 4.59 10.89 -41.83
N PHE A 104 3.54 10.49 -42.54
CA PHE A 104 3.65 9.78 -43.83
C PHE A 104 4.20 10.70 -44.95
N THR A 105 4.11 12.02 -44.76
CA THR A 105 4.57 13.05 -45.72
C THR A 105 6.07 13.32 -45.65
N GLY A 106 6.79 12.78 -44.65
CA GLY A 106 8.24 12.82 -44.59
C GLY A 106 8.85 14.18 -44.19
N ALA A 107 8.10 15.04 -43.51
CA ALA A 107 8.60 16.34 -43.08
C ALA A 107 9.75 16.17 -42.07
N ARG A 108 10.90 16.79 -42.34
CA ARG A 108 12.05 16.79 -41.43
C ARG A 108 11.90 17.89 -40.39
N THR A 109 11.72 17.51 -39.13
CA THR A 109 11.67 18.41 -37.98
C THR A 109 12.93 18.21 -37.14
N ASN A 110 13.62 19.29 -36.79
CA ASN A 110 14.80 19.23 -35.93
C ASN A 110 14.41 19.56 -34.47
N TYR A 111 14.56 18.59 -33.58
CA TYR A 111 14.22 18.76 -32.16
C TYR A 111 15.41 19.27 -31.37
N VAL A 112 15.13 20.15 -30.40
CA VAL A 112 16.13 20.63 -29.44
C VAL A 112 15.64 20.34 -28.03
N ALA A 113 16.09 19.22 -27.48
CA ALA A 113 15.93 18.95 -26.05
C ALA A 113 16.92 19.77 -25.22
N GLN A 114 16.44 20.41 -24.14
CA GLN A 114 17.27 21.05 -23.12
C GLN A 114 17.88 20.03 -22.16
N PHE A 115 17.11 19.00 -21.82
CA PHE A 115 17.60 17.81 -21.12
C PHE A 115 17.57 16.63 -22.09
N ARG A 116 18.74 16.09 -22.38
CA ARG A 116 18.87 14.90 -23.23
C ARG A 116 18.68 13.65 -22.38
N LYS A 117 18.54 12.52 -23.07
CA LYS A 117 18.37 11.21 -22.42
C LYS A 117 19.46 10.90 -21.38
N PRO A 118 20.77 11.13 -21.66
CA PRO A 118 21.81 10.91 -20.66
C PRO A 118 21.67 11.76 -19.40
N ASP A 119 21.19 13.01 -19.53
CA ASP A 119 20.99 13.92 -18.40
C ASP A 119 19.87 13.41 -17.49
N ILE A 120 18.74 13.02 -18.10
CA ILE A 120 17.61 12.44 -17.38
C ILE A 120 18.00 11.13 -16.71
N ASP A 121 18.72 10.24 -17.40
CA ASP A 121 19.14 8.97 -16.84
C ASP A 121 20.14 9.13 -15.69
N ALA A 122 21.02 10.13 -15.76
CA ALA A 122 21.93 10.46 -14.67
C ALA A 122 21.16 10.97 -13.44
N GLU A 123 20.16 11.81 -13.64
CA GLU A 123 19.33 12.33 -12.56
C GLU A 123 18.44 11.24 -11.95
N VAL A 124 17.84 10.37 -12.75
CA VAL A 124 17.08 9.21 -12.27
C VAL A 124 17.97 8.33 -11.38
N ARG A 125 19.19 7.97 -11.83
CA ARG A 125 20.13 7.19 -11.00
C ARG A 125 20.54 7.89 -9.71
N ARG A 126 20.60 9.23 -9.71
CA ARG A 126 20.88 10.02 -8.50
C ARG A 126 19.73 9.88 -7.51
N VAL A 127 18.49 10.04 -7.97
CA VAL A 127 17.29 9.96 -7.13
C VAL A 127 17.03 8.52 -6.66
N GLU A 128 17.28 7.51 -7.50
CA GLU A 128 17.17 6.09 -7.11
C GLU A 128 18.10 5.72 -5.95
N ARG A 129 19.33 6.25 -5.92
CA ARG A 129 20.24 6.04 -4.77
C ARG A 129 19.71 6.68 -3.49
N GLU A 130 19.03 7.81 -3.59
CA GLU A 130 18.39 8.44 -2.42
C GLU A 130 17.17 7.63 -1.95
N ILE A 131 16.40 7.09 -2.89
CA ILE A 131 15.30 6.16 -2.59
C ILE A 131 15.83 4.96 -1.82
N ASP A 132 16.90 4.31 -2.28
CA ASP A 132 17.50 3.15 -1.59
C ASP A 132 17.94 3.51 -0.16
N ARG A 133 18.62 4.64 0.01
CA ARG A 133 19.05 5.14 1.33
C ARG A 133 17.87 5.33 2.29
N LEU A 134 16.81 5.98 1.81
CA LEU A 134 15.59 6.24 2.58
C LEU A 134 14.86 4.94 2.92
N GLN A 135 14.78 4.00 1.98
CA GLN A 135 14.16 2.69 2.21
C GLN A 135 14.89 1.90 3.29
N ASP A 136 16.22 1.84 3.23
CA ASP A 136 17.03 1.17 4.24
C ASP A 136 16.82 1.77 5.64
N GLU A 137 16.70 3.09 5.73
CA GLU A 137 16.46 3.80 7.00
C GLU A 137 15.08 3.50 7.57
N LEU A 138 14.04 3.56 6.72
CA LEU A 138 12.68 3.21 7.09
C LEU A 138 12.58 1.74 7.52
N ASP A 139 13.23 0.83 6.82
CA ASP A 139 13.21 -0.60 7.16
C ASP A 139 13.90 -0.86 8.50
N ARG A 140 15.08 -0.27 8.73
CA ARG A 140 15.75 -0.34 10.04
C ARG A 140 14.85 0.16 11.17
N PHE A 141 14.16 1.28 10.95
CA PHE A 141 13.21 1.82 11.93
C PHE A 141 12.03 0.86 12.13
N ASN A 142 11.42 0.38 11.05
CA ASN A 142 10.27 -0.54 11.09
C ASN A 142 10.57 -1.83 11.85
N HIS A 143 11.81 -2.33 11.76
CA HIS A 143 12.24 -3.53 12.48
C HIS A 143 12.52 -3.30 13.97
N ARG A 144 12.94 -2.07 14.35
CA ARG A 144 13.32 -1.71 15.73
C ARG A 144 12.18 -1.11 16.55
N THR A 145 11.20 -0.49 15.90
CA THR A 145 10.08 0.17 16.56
C THR A 145 9.02 -0.86 16.96
N LEU A 146 8.71 -0.92 18.24
CA LEU A 146 7.65 -1.77 18.78
C LEU A 146 6.35 -0.98 18.92
N ILE A 147 5.23 -1.62 18.61
CA ILE A 147 3.89 -1.06 18.81
C ILE A 147 3.00 -2.07 19.53
N ALA A 148 2.09 -1.55 20.35
CA ALA A 148 1.06 -2.34 21.00
C ALA A 148 -0.12 -2.58 20.05
N VAL A 149 -0.53 -3.84 19.89
CA VAL A 149 -1.70 -4.24 19.11
C VAL A 149 -2.62 -5.14 19.92
N GLU A 150 -3.91 -5.12 19.63
CA GLU A 150 -4.86 -6.05 20.26
C GLU A 150 -4.52 -7.50 19.88
N ALA A 151 -4.43 -8.40 20.88
CA ALA A 151 -4.09 -9.80 20.64
C ALA A 151 -5.07 -10.52 19.70
N SER A 152 -6.34 -10.07 19.66
CA SER A 152 -7.37 -10.58 18.75
C SER A 152 -7.00 -10.42 17.28
N LEU A 153 -6.24 -9.39 16.91
CA LEU A 153 -5.77 -9.19 15.53
C LEU A 153 -4.66 -10.18 15.14
N LEU A 154 -3.95 -10.76 16.12
CA LEU A 154 -2.87 -11.72 15.87
C LEU A 154 -3.37 -13.15 15.74
N ALA A 155 -4.53 -13.46 16.32
CA ALA A 155 -5.23 -14.70 16.02
C ALA A 155 -5.75 -14.61 14.58
N ASP A 156 -5.37 -15.56 13.73
CA ASP A 156 -6.00 -15.71 12.42
C ASP A 156 -7.47 -16.06 12.66
N SER A 157 -8.34 -15.05 12.70
CA SER A 157 -9.77 -15.24 12.82
C SER A 157 -10.31 -15.58 11.42
N ASP A 158 -10.37 -16.87 11.13
CA ASP A 158 -11.26 -17.44 10.13
C ASP A 158 -12.70 -16.90 10.30
N PRO A 159 -13.61 -17.05 9.31
CA PRO A 159 -15.00 -16.65 9.53
C PRO A 159 -15.46 -17.34 10.82
N PRO A 160 -16.30 -16.69 11.66
CA PRO A 160 -16.84 -17.36 12.83
C PRO A 160 -17.30 -18.76 12.42
N PRO A 161 -17.01 -19.83 13.19
CA PRO A 161 -17.42 -21.19 12.83
C PRO A 161 -18.92 -21.26 12.49
N ASP A 162 -19.71 -20.40 13.15
CA ASP A 162 -21.15 -20.28 13.00
C ASP A 162 -21.61 -19.48 11.76
N ALA A 163 -20.67 -18.89 11.01
CA ALA A 163 -20.94 -18.10 9.81
C ALA A 163 -20.94 -18.93 8.52
N ILE A 164 -20.45 -20.18 8.57
CA ILE A 164 -20.49 -21.15 7.49
C ILE A 164 -21.61 -22.15 7.82
N ARG A 165 -22.53 -22.38 6.88
CA ARG A 165 -23.61 -23.36 7.01
C ARG A 165 -23.26 -24.71 6.40
#